data_AF-A0A7Y3CUR9-F1
#
_entry.id   AF-A0A7Y3CUR9-F1
#
_cell.length_a   1.000
_cell.length_b   1.000
_cell.length_c   1.000
_cell.angle_alpha   90.00
_cell.angle_beta   90.00
_cell.angle_gamma   90.00
#
_symmetry.space_group_name_H-M   'P 1'
#
loop_
_entity.id
_entity.type
_entity.pdbx_description
1 polymer ?
#
loop_
_entity_poly.entity_id
_entity_poly.type
_entity_poly.pdbx_seq_one_letter_code
_entity_poly.pdbx_strand_id
1 'polypeptide(L)'
;WGTLTELFPVLEGTRVSHRWGGVLGVARDWTPRVAFDELSGLGWAGGYVGSGALPTNLAGRTLTDLIMGDKTDLTSYPWVNLPVRRWEPEPFRWLGIMGAQRAMEAADFTESRTNQSSRVASGLWRMIDL
;
A
#
# COMPACT_ATOMS: atom_id res chain seq x y z
N TRP A 1 17.64 13.81 -2.25
CA TRP A 1 18.90 13.68 -3.03
C TRP A 1 20.08 13.42 -2.13
N GLY A 2 20.25 14.18 -1.03
CA GLY A 2 21.29 13.93 -0.03
C GLY A 2 21.39 12.46 0.40
N THR A 3 20.28 11.87 0.83
CA THR A 3 20.24 10.44 1.24
C THR A 3 20.70 9.47 0.14
N LEU A 4 20.40 9.74 -1.13
CA LEU A 4 20.82 8.84 -2.22
C LEU A 4 22.34 8.91 -2.42
N THR A 5 22.92 10.11 -2.42
CA THR A 5 24.37 10.30 -2.58
C THR A 5 25.15 9.91 -1.33
N GLU A 6 24.53 9.99 -0.14
CA GLU A 6 25.09 9.45 1.10
C GLU A 6 25.21 7.92 1.05
N LEU A 7 24.16 7.23 0.58
CA LEU A 7 24.16 5.78 0.41
C LEU A 7 25.01 5.32 -0.78
N PHE A 8 25.06 6.12 -1.85
CA PHE A 8 25.77 5.81 -3.09
C PHE A 8 26.63 7.00 -3.56
N PRO A 9 27.80 7.22 -2.94
CA PRO A 9 28.68 8.34 -3.29
C PRO A 9 29.09 8.37 -4.76
N VAL A 10 29.17 7.21 -5.42
CA VAL A 10 29.48 7.09 -6.86
C VAL A 10 28.49 7.84 -7.76
N LEU A 11 27.30 8.17 -7.26
CA LEU A 11 26.28 8.91 -8.01
C LEU A 11 26.42 10.43 -7.89
N GLU A 12 27.43 10.94 -7.18
CA GLU A 12 27.66 12.38 -7.07
C GLU A 12 27.87 13.04 -8.46
N GLY A 13 27.23 14.19 -8.69
CA GLY A 13 27.26 14.89 -9.98
C GLY A 13 26.38 14.28 -11.09
N THR A 14 25.79 13.11 -10.88
CA THR A 14 24.86 12.52 -11.85
C THR A 14 23.52 13.23 -11.87
N ARG A 15 22.87 13.29 -13.05
CA ARG A 15 21.56 13.92 -13.23
C ARG A 15 20.46 12.89 -13.27
N VAL A 16 19.38 13.18 -12.56
CA VAL A 16 18.15 12.38 -12.54
C VAL A 16 17.37 12.73 -13.79
N SER A 17 17.17 11.75 -14.66
CA SER A 17 16.46 11.97 -15.92
C SER A 17 14.94 12.07 -15.72
N HIS A 18 14.37 11.24 -14.83
CA HIS A 18 12.92 11.13 -14.64
C HIS A 18 12.55 10.92 -13.18
N ARG A 19 11.33 11.31 -12.84
CA ARG A 19 10.68 11.04 -11.56
C ARG A 19 9.23 10.70 -11.84
N TRP A 20 8.68 9.77 -11.09
CA TRP A 20 7.27 9.39 -11.17
C TRP A 20 6.73 9.15 -9.77
N GLY A 21 5.42 9.23 -9.68
CA GLY A 21 4.64 8.89 -8.50
C GLY A 21 3.29 8.34 -8.95
N GLY A 22 2.57 7.71 -8.03
CA GLY A 22 1.28 7.12 -8.33
C GLY A 22 0.48 6.88 -7.05
N VAL A 23 -0.78 6.53 -7.24
CA VAL A 23 -1.66 6.14 -6.14
C VAL A 23 -1.48 4.67 -5.81
N LEU A 24 -1.59 4.34 -4.52
CA LEU A 24 -1.62 2.96 -4.05
C LEU A 24 -3.04 2.56 -3.66
N GLY A 25 -3.49 1.42 -4.16
CA GLY A 25 -4.70 0.77 -3.67
C GLY A 25 -4.40 0.12 -2.32
N VAL A 26 -4.85 0.75 -1.23
CA VAL A 26 -4.63 0.27 0.14
C VAL A 26 -5.96 -0.16 0.74
N ALA A 27 -6.00 -1.41 1.18
CA ALA A 27 -7.07 -1.94 1.99
C ALA A 27 -7.01 -1.36 3.40
N ARG A 28 -8.16 -1.27 4.09
CA ARG A 28 -8.24 -0.70 5.45
C ARG A 28 -7.31 -1.40 6.46
N ASP A 29 -7.19 -2.70 6.35
CA ASP A 29 -6.36 -3.59 7.18
C ASP A 29 -5.01 -3.90 6.54
N TRP A 30 -4.60 -3.13 5.52
CA TRP A 30 -3.30 -3.24 4.86
C TRP A 30 -3.00 -4.63 4.25
N THR A 31 -4.02 -5.45 4.05
CA THR A 31 -3.86 -6.83 3.57
C THR A 31 -4.40 -6.98 2.15
N PRO A 32 -3.60 -7.51 1.20
CA PRO A 32 -4.07 -7.83 -0.14
C PRO A 32 -5.12 -8.94 -0.12
N ARG A 33 -6.08 -8.91 -1.06
CA ARG A 33 -7.17 -9.89 -1.11
C ARG A 33 -7.59 -10.27 -2.52
N VAL A 34 -8.17 -11.46 -2.61
CA VAL A 34 -8.91 -11.97 -3.76
C VAL A 34 -10.28 -12.43 -3.32
N ALA A 35 -11.32 -12.08 -4.05
CA ALA A 35 -12.68 -12.53 -3.78
C ALA A 35 -13.44 -12.74 -5.08
N PHE A 36 -14.39 -13.67 -5.06
CA PHE A 36 -15.32 -13.89 -6.16
C PHE A 36 -16.69 -14.19 -5.56
N ASP A 37 -17.70 -13.44 -6.01
CA ASP A 37 -19.09 -13.64 -5.63
C ASP A 37 -19.82 -14.36 -6.76
N GLU A 38 -20.12 -15.65 -6.56
CA GLU A 38 -20.80 -16.50 -7.53
C GLU A 38 -22.20 -16.01 -7.88
N LEU A 39 -22.89 -15.32 -6.96
CA LEU A 39 -24.26 -14.84 -7.19
C LEU A 39 -24.30 -13.64 -8.13
N SER A 40 -23.37 -12.69 -7.97
CA SER A 40 -23.28 -11.51 -8.84
C SER A 40 -22.36 -11.70 -10.04
N GLY A 41 -21.50 -12.72 -10.03
CA GLY A 41 -20.44 -12.93 -11.02
C GLY A 41 -19.30 -11.92 -10.95
N LEU A 42 -19.19 -11.17 -9.84
CA LEU A 42 -18.17 -10.14 -9.66
C LEU A 42 -16.95 -10.70 -8.92
N GLY A 43 -15.77 -10.38 -9.44
CA GLY A 43 -14.48 -10.71 -8.84
C GLY A 43 -13.68 -9.47 -8.45
N TRP A 44 -12.91 -9.59 -7.37
CA TRP A 44 -12.00 -8.56 -6.87
C TRP A 44 -10.63 -9.15 -6.61
N ALA A 45 -9.59 -8.44 -7.04
CA ALA A 45 -8.20 -8.77 -6.74
C ALA A 45 -7.41 -7.47 -6.57
N GLY A 46 -6.95 -7.17 -5.35
CA GLY A 46 -6.37 -5.87 -5.10
C GLY A 46 -5.91 -5.62 -3.67
N GLY A 47 -5.63 -4.35 -3.37
CA GLY A 47 -5.15 -3.93 -2.05
C GLY A 47 -3.69 -4.27 -1.81
N TYR A 48 -2.85 -4.32 -2.85
CA TYR A 48 -1.47 -4.83 -2.76
C TYR A 48 -0.47 -3.96 -2.00
N VAL A 49 -0.89 -2.80 -1.47
CA VAL A 49 -0.09 -1.94 -0.58
C VAL A 49 1.34 -1.70 -1.07
N GLY A 50 1.50 -1.30 -2.34
CA GLY A 50 2.81 -0.99 -2.94
C GLY A 50 3.67 -2.19 -3.33
N SER A 51 3.30 -3.41 -2.92
CA SER A 51 4.01 -4.65 -3.26
C SER A 51 3.31 -5.42 -4.38
N GLY A 52 2.71 -4.75 -5.37
CA GLY A 52 1.77 -5.37 -6.33
C GLY A 52 2.35 -6.35 -7.35
N ALA A 53 3.63 -6.23 -7.71
CA ALA A 53 4.20 -7.00 -8.83
C ALA A 53 4.14 -8.53 -8.62
N LEU A 54 4.44 -9.00 -7.41
CA LEU A 54 4.39 -10.43 -7.06
C LEU A 54 2.96 -10.95 -6.79
N PRO A 55 2.16 -10.35 -5.88
CA PRO A 55 0.85 -10.86 -5.51
C PRO A 55 -0.17 -10.78 -6.64
N THR A 56 -0.03 -9.88 -7.62
CA THR A 56 -0.93 -9.85 -8.78
C THR A 56 -0.89 -11.13 -9.60
N ASN A 57 0.27 -11.78 -9.72
CA ASN A 57 0.38 -13.07 -10.40
C ASN A 57 -0.39 -14.17 -9.65
N LEU A 58 -0.14 -14.27 -8.35
CA LEU A 58 -0.83 -15.22 -7.48
C LEU A 58 -2.35 -14.95 -7.50
N ALA A 59 -2.73 -13.68 -7.43
CA ALA A 59 -4.12 -13.26 -7.37
C ALA A 59 -4.89 -13.58 -8.65
N GLY A 60 -4.25 -13.42 -9.82
CA GLY A 60 -4.86 -13.80 -11.09
C GLY A 60 -5.11 -15.30 -11.19
N ARG A 61 -4.18 -16.13 -10.70
CA ARG A 61 -4.35 -17.59 -10.65
C ARG A 61 -5.45 -17.99 -9.68
N THR A 62 -5.40 -17.46 -8.45
CA THR A 62 -6.45 -17.70 -7.44
C THR A 62 -7.83 -17.28 -7.96
N LEU A 63 -7.95 -16.10 -8.59
CA LEU A 63 -9.23 -15.63 -9.13
C LEU A 63 -9.73 -16.50 -10.28
N THR A 64 -8.81 -17.03 -11.11
CA THR A 64 -9.17 -17.98 -12.19
C THR A 64 -9.78 -19.25 -11.59
N ASP A 65 -9.12 -19.85 -10.60
CA ASP A 65 -9.62 -21.06 -9.94
C ASP A 65 -10.99 -20.81 -9.26
N LEU A 66 -11.16 -19.65 -8.62
CA LEU A 66 -12.44 -19.24 -8.02
C LEU A 66 -13.55 -19.08 -9.06
N ILE A 67 -13.27 -18.50 -10.22
CA ILE A 67 -14.24 -18.33 -11.32
C ILE A 67 -14.64 -19.70 -11.90
N MET A 68 -13.68 -20.61 -12.04
CA MET A 68 -13.93 -21.97 -12.55
C MET A 68 -14.63 -22.88 -11.54
N GLY A 69 -14.69 -22.48 -10.26
CA GLY A 69 -15.20 -23.32 -9.17
C GLY A 69 -14.24 -24.44 -8.76
N ASP A 70 -12.97 -24.32 -9.12
CA ASP A 70 -11.94 -25.32 -8.83
C ASP A 70 -11.48 -25.22 -7.38
N LYS A 71 -11.38 -26.37 -6.71
CA LYS A 71 -10.86 -26.46 -5.34
C LYS A 71 -9.36 -26.75 -5.37
N THR A 72 -8.56 -25.69 -5.28
CA THR A 72 -7.09 -25.76 -5.29
C THR A 72 -6.50 -25.18 -4.01
N ASP A 73 -5.21 -25.44 -3.76
CA ASP A 73 -4.47 -24.81 -2.65
C ASP A 73 -4.58 -23.29 -2.69
N LEU A 74 -4.59 -22.70 -3.90
CA LEU A 74 -4.68 -21.25 -4.10
C LEU A 74 -6.00 -20.66 -3.56
N THR A 75 -7.10 -21.41 -3.68
CA THR A 75 -8.42 -21.02 -3.16
C THR A 75 -8.55 -21.17 -1.65
N SER A 76 -7.64 -21.94 -1.02
CA SER A 76 -7.62 -22.18 0.43
C SER A 76 -6.81 -21.15 1.22
N TYR A 77 -6.03 -20.30 0.54
CA TYR A 77 -5.17 -19.33 1.19
C TYR A 77 -5.96 -18.28 1.99
N PRO A 78 -5.40 -17.79 3.10
CA PRO A 78 -6.13 -16.96 4.05
C PRO A 78 -6.54 -15.60 3.50
N TRP A 79 -6.04 -15.18 2.34
CA TRP A 79 -6.39 -13.92 1.68
C TRP A 79 -7.65 -13.99 0.79
N VAL A 80 -8.26 -15.18 0.65
CA VAL A 80 -9.44 -15.41 -0.18
C VAL A 80 -10.71 -15.11 0.61
N ASN A 81 -11.63 -14.32 0.04
CA ASN A 81 -12.96 -14.02 0.59
C ASN A 81 -12.96 -13.51 2.05
N LEU A 82 -11.86 -12.87 2.48
CA LEU A 82 -11.78 -12.25 3.80
C LEU A 82 -12.69 -11.02 3.89
N PRO A 83 -13.64 -10.98 4.86
CA PRO A 83 -14.45 -9.80 5.09
C PRO A 83 -13.60 -8.69 5.70
N VAL A 84 -13.75 -7.46 5.21
CA VAL A 84 -13.06 -6.30 5.77
C VAL A 84 -14.02 -5.16 6.03
N ARG A 85 -13.77 -4.49 7.16
CA ARG A 85 -14.51 -3.31 7.58
C ARG A 85 -14.38 -2.21 6.51
N ARG A 86 -15.50 -1.55 6.22
CA ARG A 86 -15.51 -0.42 5.29
C ARG A 86 -14.63 0.70 5.81
N TRP A 87 -14.04 1.44 4.88
CA TRP A 87 -13.42 2.72 5.18
C TRP A 87 -14.43 3.69 5.81
N GLU A 88 -13.92 4.66 6.56
CA GLU A 88 -14.67 5.79 7.08
C GLU A 88 -15.48 6.47 5.94
N PRO A 89 -16.69 6.97 6.24
CA PRO A 89 -17.46 7.72 5.26
C PRO A 89 -16.75 9.03 4.90
N GLU A 90 -17.03 9.54 3.70
CA GLU A 90 -16.56 10.87 3.29
C GLU A 90 -17.32 11.96 4.06
N PRO A 91 -16.67 13.07 4.48
CA PRO A 91 -15.31 13.49 4.11
C PRO A 91 -14.21 13.05 5.09
N PHE A 92 -14.52 12.24 6.11
CA PHE A 92 -13.57 11.89 7.16
C PHE A 92 -12.39 11.07 6.65
N ARG A 93 -12.64 10.13 5.72
CA ARG A 93 -11.56 9.38 5.06
C ARG A 93 -10.62 10.34 4.31
N TRP A 94 -11.15 11.24 3.50
CA TRP A 94 -10.34 12.22 2.77
C TRP A 94 -9.50 13.09 3.72
N LEU A 95 -10.11 13.61 4.77
CA LEU A 95 -9.41 14.41 5.78
C LEU A 95 -8.29 13.63 6.47
N GLY A 96 -8.53 12.36 6.81
CA GLY A 96 -7.52 11.48 7.40
C GLY A 96 -6.32 11.26 6.48
N ILE A 97 -6.58 10.93 5.20
CA ILE A 97 -5.51 10.70 4.21
C ILE A 97 -4.70 11.98 3.98
N MET A 98 -5.38 13.11 3.76
CA MET A 98 -4.71 14.40 3.51
C MET A 98 -3.93 14.89 4.74
N GLY A 99 -4.47 14.65 5.93
CA GLY A 99 -3.79 14.95 7.19
C GLY A 99 -2.51 14.13 7.36
N ALA A 100 -2.58 12.82 7.12
CA ALA A 100 -1.43 11.92 7.18
C ALA A 100 -0.35 12.31 6.15
N GLN A 101 -0.75 12.63 4.92
CA GLN A 101 0.18 13.11 3.88
C GLN A 101 0.91 14.38 4.31
N ARG A 102 0.19 15.40 4.80
CA ARG A 102 0.82 16.63 5.27
C ARG A 102 1.71 16.43 6.50
N ALA A 103 1.34 15.53 7.40
CA ALA A 103 2.15 15.19 8.57
C ALA A 103 3.48 14.55 8.16
N MET A 104 3.47 13.65 7.17
CA MET A 104 4.68 13.04 6.61
C MET A 104 5.55 14.07 5.88
N GLU A 105 4.97 14.93 5.05
CA GLU A 105 5.72 16.02 4.39
C GLU A 105 6.41 16.95 5.41
N ALA A 106 5.72 17.29 6.50
CA ALA A 106 6.29 18.08 7.58
C ALA A 106 7.39 17.34 8.35
N ALA A 107 7.25 16.02 8.53
CA ALA A 107 8.27 15.18 9.13
C ALA A 107 9.53 15.15 8.27
N ASP A 108 9.41 14.86 6.97
CA ASP A 108 10.52 14.83 6.02
C ASP A 108 11.26 16.18 5.98
N PHE A 109 10.50 17.29 5.97
CA PHE A 109 11.10 18.62 6.03
C PHE A 109 11.90 18.84 7.32
N THR A 110 11.36 18.40 8.45
CA THR A 110 12.04 18.54 9.75
C THR A 110 13.32 17.68 9.79
N GLU A 111 13.23 16.42 9.38
CA GLU A 111 14.37 15.47 9.36
C GLU A 111 15.49 15.98 8.45
N SER A 112 15.15 16.53 7.28
CA SER A 112 16.14 17.12 6.36
C SER A 112 16.90 18.32 6.93
N ARG A 113 16.34 19.01 7.93
CA ARG A 113 16.95 20.19 8.57
C ARG A 113 17.70 19.86 9.86
N THR A 114 17.25 18.85 10.60
CA THR A 114 17.78 18.55 11.94
C THR A 114 18.65 17.31 11.96
N ASN A 115 18.64 16.48 10.91
CA ASN A 115 19.30 15.18 10.85
C ASN A 115 18.92 14.25 12.02
N GLN A 116 17.73 14.44 12.58
CA GLN A 116 17.17 13.66 13.70
C GLN A 116 15.77 13.17 13.33
N SER A 117 15.43 11.94 13.72
CA SER A 117 14.12 11.34 13.45
C SER A 117 12.97 12.19 14.02
N SER A 118 11.95 12.42 13.20
CA SER A 118 10.81 13.25 13.56
C SER A 118 9.88 12.53 14.53
N ARG A 119 9.50 13.25 15.60
CA ARG A 119 8.48 12.79 16.56
C ARG A 119 7.10 12.64 15.91
N VAL A 120 6.85 13.33 14.80
CA VAL A 120 5.61 13.24 14.00
C VAL A 120 5.55 11.91 13.26
N ALA A 121 6.63 11.50 12.59
CA ALA A 121 6.73 10.19 11.93
C ALA A 121 6.55 9.06 12.96
N SER A 122 7.22 9.17 14.11
CA SER A 122 7.11 8.19 15.21
C SER A 122 5.71 8.12 15.86
N GLY A 123 4.92 9.18 15.74
CA GLY A 123 3.53 9.21 16.19
C GLY A 123 2.59 8.58 15.16
N LEU A 124 2.83 8.84 13.88
CA LEU A 124 2.05 8.27 12.78
C LEU A 124 2.19 6.75 12.70
N TRP A 125 3.42 6.23 12.83
CA TRP A 125 3.67 4.78 12.84
C TRP A 125 2.91 4.05 13.95
N ARG A 126 2.91 4.61 15.17
CA ARG A 126 2.15 4.06 16.30
C ARG A 126 0.63 4.06 16.11
N MET A 127 0.12 4.93 15.24
CA MET A 127 -1.31 5.00 14.92
C MET A 127 -1.68 4.03 13.78
N ILE A 128 -0.72 3.63 12.95
CA ILE A 128 -0.91 2.63 11.88
C ILE A 128 -0.80 1.19 12.43
N ASP A 129 -0.02 0.98 13.50
CA ASP A 129 0.10 -0.31 14.19
C ASP A 129 -1.08 -0.64 15.16
N LEU A 130 -2.08 0.26 15.28
CA LEU A 130 -3.30 0.11 16.10
C LEU A 130 -4.55 -0.09 15.22
#